data_AF-A0A3A8J008-F1
#
_entry.id   AF-A0A3A8J008-F1
#
_cell.length_a   1.000
_cell.length_b   1.000
_cell.length_c   1.000
_cell.angle_alpha   90.00
_cell.angle_beta   90.00
_cell.angle_gamma   90.00
#
_symmetry.space_group_name_H-M   'P 1'
#
loop_
_entity.id
_entity.type
_entity.pdbx_description
1 polymer ?
#
loop_
_entity_poly.entity_id
_entity_poly.type
_entity_poly.pdbx_seq_one_letter_code
_entity_poly.pdbx_strand_id
1 'polypeptide(L)'
;MSSLWFNVPFLYCRFRMVVSHSVRQKTENGVSTHDAQVVIAGAFRLQAGHSVLGPYFFNNHAVFRVQGRCVDAWFQAQPGYRQDVKTTMLMSGVTTPNVVSLRIHPEHDHQGVFKTGADGRDPFVAMQVDTVRKIASANLNHSEEEHSVKEFRVAFAMGEWKIPEKPGELRFDATSGTSLESIDCCRLTCERPEISGVLRLTPGIPAFRIVDDSVEQNPLPNCRIRVRGPDGREQEFETDAQGEVFISRTGDEVYTLLGVVQDELPLAGALLGEWAVESMPDLP
;
A
#
# COMPACT_ATOMS: atom_id res chain seq x y z
N MET A 1 10.21 29.31 6.99
CA MET A 1 10.29 28.94 5.55
C MET A 1 8.89 28.62 5.06
N SER A 2 8.54 29.00 3.84
CA SER A 2 7.24 28.66 3.23
C SER A 2 7.37 27.36 2.45
N SER A 3 6.66 26.32 2.86
CA SER A 3 6.50 25.09 2.08
C SER A 3 5.10 25.06 1.47
N LEU A 4 4.99 24.58 0.23
CA LEU A 4 3.70 24.41 -0.46
C LEU A 4 2.73 23.55 0.37
N TRP A 5 3.27 22.60 1.15
CA TRP A 5 2.48 21.71 2.00
C TRP A 5 1.82 22.38 3.20
N PHE A 6 2.24 23.58 3.59
CA PHE A 6 1.76 24.19 4.83
C PHE A 6 0.39 24.86 4.67
N ASN A 7 -0.01 25.14 3.43
CA ASN A 7 -1.23 25.89 3.11
C ASN A 7 -2.24 25.08 2.29
N VAL A 8 -2.03 23.76 2.13
CA VAL A 8 -2.98 22.91 1.41
C VAL A 8 -4.00 22.33 2.38
N PRO A 9 -5.30 22.37 2.05
CA PRO A 9 -6.34 21.81 2.92
C PRO A 9 -6.33 20.27 2.93
N PHE A 10 -5.65 19.65 1.96
CA PHE A 10 -5.51 18.22 1.85
C PHE A 10 -4.27 17.81 1.07
N LEU A 11 -3.85 16.55 1.26
CA LEU A 11 -2.83 15.87 0.48
C LEU A 11 -3.45 14.60 -0.08
N TYR A 12 -3.34 14.37 -1.37
CA TYR A 12 -3.59 13.06 -1.93
C TYR A 12 -2.32 12.22 -1.81
N CYS A 13 -2.49 11.00 -1.32
CA CYS A 13 -1.42 10.06 -1.06
C CYS A 13 -1.65 8.78 -1.85
N ARG A 14 -0.63 8.34 -2.58
CA ARG A 14 -0.54 6.96 -3.07
C ARG A 14 0.61 6.26 -2.38
N PHE A 15 0.30 5.13 -1.76
CA PHE A 15 1.21 4.34 -0.97
C PHE A 15 1.35 2.96 -1.61
N ARG A 16 2.59 2.46 -1.68
CA ARG A 16 2.87 1.07 -1.99
C ARG A 16 4.06 0.62 -1.15
N MET A 17 3.92 -0.52 -0.49
CA MET A 17 4.97 -1.16 0.29
C MET A 17 5.04 -2.64 -0.05
N VAL A 18 6.25 -3.15 -0.22
CA VAL A 18 6.56 -4.57 -0.30
C VAL A 18 7.29 -4.94 0.98
N VAL A 19 6.80 -6.01 1.62
CA VAL A 19 7.41 -6.62 2.79
C VAL A 19 7.78 -8.05 2.41
N SER A 20 9.06 -8.40 2.54
CA SER A 20 9.52 -9.75 2.28
C SER A 20 10.61 -10.21 3.26
N HIS A 21 10.55 -11.47 3.67
CA HIS A 21 11.64 -12.12 4.39
C HIS A 21 11.51 -13.64 4.32
N SER A 22 12.64 -14.30 4.49
CA SER A 22 12.70 -15.76 4.58
C SER A 22 13.69 -16.14 5.66
N VAL A 23 13.27 -17.01 6.57
CA VAL A 23 14.10 -17.53 7.66
C VAL A 23 14.06 -19.04 7.64
N ARG A 24 15.24 -19.65 7.75
CA ARG A 24 15.41 -21.07 7.95
C ARG A 24 16.25 -21.32 9.19
N GLN A 25 15.68 -22.02 10.15
CA GLN A 25 16.36 -22.40 11.39
C GLN A 25 16.43 -23.92 11.48
N LYS A 26 17.59 -24.41 11.90
CA LYS A 26 17.81 -25.81 12.21
C LYS A 26 17.97 -25.91 13.73
N THR A 27 17.16 -26.75 14.34
CA THR A 27 17.26 -27.10 15.76
C THR A 27 17.73 -28.56 15.87
N GLU A 28 18.10 -29.00 17.07
CA GLU A 28 18.50 -30.39 17.33
C GLU A 28 17.40 -31.40 16.93
N ASN A 29 16.13 -30.97 16.98
CA ASN A 29 14.97 -31.84 16.76
C ASN A 29 14.28 -31.64 15.41
N GLY A 30 14.72 -30.70 14.58
CA GLY A 30 14.01 -30.41 13.33
C GLY A 30 14.48 -29.18 12.56
N VAL A 31 13.76 -28.89 11.49
CA VAL A 31 13.97 -27.71 10.64
C VAL A 31 12.69 -26.90 10.61
N SER A 32 12.80 -25.59 10.78
CA SER A 32 11.71 -24.66 10.59
C SER A 32 12.02 -23.67 9.50
N THR A 33 11.05 -23.41 8.64
CA THR A 33 11.12 -22.36 7.64
C THR A 33 9.96 -21.41 7.83
N HIS A 34 10.22 -20.14 7.63
CA HIS A 34 9.21 -19.09 7.58
C HIS A 34 9.50 -18.23 6.36
N ASP A 35 8.49 -17.98 5.54
CA ASP A 35 8.60 -17.23 4.29
C ASP A 35 7.40 -16.30 4.16
N ALA A 36 7.65 -15.01 3.95
CA ALA A 36 6.60 -14.02 3.78
C ALA A 36 6.91 -13.12 2.58
N GLN A 37 5.87 -12.87 1.79
CA GLN A 37 5.89 -11.87 0.72
C GLN A 37 4.52 -11.22 0.67
N VAL A 38 4.46 -9.93 1.04
CA VAL A 38 3.22 -9.17 1.16
C VAL A 38 3.39 -7.82 0.48
N VAL A 39 2.43 -7.46 -0.36
CA VAL A 39 2.30 -6.14 -0.98
C VAL A 39 1.11 -5.43 -0.34
N ILE A 40 1.33 -4.20 0.10
CA ILE A 40 0.33 -3.32 0.70
C ILE A 40 0.27 -2.05 -0.14
N ALA A 41 -0.88 -1.74 -0.71
CA ALA A 41 -1.07 -0.56 -1.54
C ALA A 41 -2.31 0.22 -1.08
N GLY A 42 -2.26 1.56 -1.16
CA GLY A 42 -3.38 2.40 -0.77
C GLY A 42 -3.40 3.72 -1.52
N ALA A 43 -4.60 4.25 -1.74
CA ALA A 43 -4.82 5.57 -2.30
C ALA A 43 -5.84 6.29 -1.42
N PHE A 44 -5.44 7.40 -0.80
CA PHE A 44 -6.30 8.10 0.15
C PHE A 44 -5.96 9.59 0.22
N ARG A 45 -6.97 10.38 0.61
CA ARG A 45 -6.82 11.81 0.88
C ARG A 45 -6.55 12.01 2.37
N LEU A 46 -5.45 12.66 2.71
CA LEU A 46 -5.20 13.16 4.06
C LEU A 46 -5.75 14.57 4.19
N GLN A 47 -6.56 14.83 5.22
CA GLN A 47 -7.12 16.13 5.54
C GLN A 47 -6.19 16.87 6.49
N ALA A 48 -6.02 18.17 6.27
CA ALA A 48 -5.26 19.01 7.20
C ALA A 48 -5.95 19.04 8.57
N GLY A 49 -5.19 18.70 9.61
CA GLY A 49 -5.61 18.81 11.01
C GLY A 49 -4.92 19.98 11.71
N HIS A 50 -5.44 20.31 12.90
CA HIS A 50 -4.84 21.34 13.75
C HIS A 50 -3.71 20.72 14.58
N SER A 51 -2.51 21.31 14.49
CA SER A 51 -1.35 20.90 15.28
C SER A 51 -0.49 22.12 15.56
N VAL A 52 -0.07 22.28 16.82
CA VAL A 52 0.87 23.34 17.25
C VAL A 52 2.33 23.01 16.89
N LEU A 53 2.60 21.75 16.50
CA LEU A 53 3.94 21.23 16.20
C LEU A 53 4.29 21.31 14.71
N GLY A 54 3.45 21.97 13.90
CA GLY A 54 3.60 22.04 12.45
C GLY A 54 2.48 21.31 11.69
N PRO A 55 2.56 21.28 10.35
CA PRO A 55 1.54 20.68 9.49
C PRO A 55 1.29 19.22 9.84
N TYR A 56 0.02 18.89 9.97
CA TYR A 56 -0.44 17.56 10.31
C TYR A 56 -1.61 17.21 9.39
N PHE A 57 -1.56 16.02 8.81
CA PHE A 57 -2.58 15.51 7.92
C PHE A 57 -2.99 14.12 8.34
N PHE A 58 -4.27 13.78 8.22
CA PHE A 58 -4.77 12.47 8.63
C PHE A 58 -5.96 12.00 7.79
N ASN A 59 -6.20 10.70 7.79
CA ASN A 59 -7.43 10.10 7.29
C ASN A 59 -7.83 8.99 8.26
N ASN A 60 -9.07 9.01 8.76
CA ASN A 60 -9.58 8.05 9.75
C ASN A 60 -10.16 6.75 9.14
N HIS A 61 -10.24 6.69 7.82
CA HIS A 61 -10.91 5.64 7.06
C HIS A 61 -10.03 5.16 5.89
N ALA A 62 -8.70 5.22 6.02
CA ALA A 62 -7.81 4.72 4.99
C ALA A 62 -7.93 3.20 4.89
N VAL A 63 -8.07 2.72 3.65
CA VAL A 63 -8.14 1.31 3.30
C VAL A 63 -6.95 0.99 2.41
N PHE A 64 -6.35 -0.17 2.66
CA PHE A 64 -5.26 -0.70 1.85
C PHE A 64 -5.71 -1.98 1.15
N ARG A 65 -5.30 -2.14 -0.10
CA ARG A 65 -5.30 -3.42 -0.79
C ARG A 65 -4.08 -4.20 -0.35
N VAL A 66 -4.27 -5.46 0.03
CA VAL A 66 -3.21 -6.34 0.48
C VAL A 66 -3.25 -7.62 -0.32
N GLN A 67 -2.09 -8.00 -0.85
CA GLN A 67 -1.91 -9.24 -1.59
C GLN A 67 -0.62 -9.90 -1.16
N GLY A 68 -0.63 -11.22 -0.95
CA GLY A 68 0.58 -11.92 -0.57
C GLY A 68 0.32 -13.25 0.11
N ARG A 69 1.39 -13.80 0.67
CA ARG A 69 1.33 -15.02 1.46
C ARG A 69 2.34 -14.99 2.60
N CYS A 70 2.01 -15.73 3.64
CA CYS A 70 2.96 -16.15 4.66
C CYS A 70 2.90 -17.66 4.80
N VAL A 71 4.05 -18.31 4.84
CA VAL A 71 4.19 -19.76 4.94
C VAL A 71 5.13 -20.07 6.08
N ASP A 72 4.58 -20.71 7.11
CA ASP A 72 5.33 -21.34 8.19
C ASP A 72 5.39 -22.84 7.92
N ALA A 73 6.57 -23.44 8.03
CA ALA A 73 6.70 -24.90 8.03
C ALA A 73 7.60 -25.36 9.17
N TRP A 74 7.23 -26.47 9.78
CA TRP A 74 7.98 -27.10 10.87
C TRP A 74 8.07 -28.59 10.59
N PHE A 75 9.30 -29.09 10.52
CA PHE A 75 9.60 -30.50 10.28
C PHE A 75 10.35 -31.05 11.48
N GLN A 76 9.69 -31.87 12.30
CA GLN A 76 10.31 -32.52 13.46
C GLN A 76 10.51 -34.01 13.19
N ALA A 77 11.71 -34.52 13.48
CA ALA A 77 12.05 -35.93 13.30
C ALA A 77 11.67 -36.77 14.53
N GLN A 78 10.46 -36.59 15.09
CA GLN A 78 10.01 -37.37 16.25
C GLN A 78 8.71 -38.14 15.95
N PRO A 79 8.69 -39.48 16.14
CA PRO A 79 7.52 -40.29 15.91
C PRO A 79 6.46 -40.09 17.00
N GLY A 80 5.18 -40.13 16.61
CA GLY A 80 4.05 -40.34 17.54
C GLY A 80 3.14 -39.15 17.85
N TYR A 81 3.43 -37.93 17.36
CA TYR A 81 2.61 -36.74 17.63
C TYR A 81 1.99 -36.14 16.37
N ARG A 82 0.82 -35.51 16.53
CA ARG A 82 0.20 -34.63 15.54
C ARG A 82 1.09 -33.39 15.39
N GLN A 83 1.59 -33.13 14.19
CA GLN A 83 2.50 -32.03 13.89
C GLN A 83 1.89 -31.12 12.83
N ASP A 84 1.94 -29.82 13.10
CA ASP A 84 1.73 -28.77 12.10
C ASP A 84 2.93 -28.75 11.17
N VAL A 85 2.79 -29.35 9.99
CA VAL A 85 3.89 -29.44 9.03
C VAL A 85 4.01 -28.15 8.23
N LYS A 86 2.87 -27.52 7.93
CA LYS A 86 2.82 -26.27 7.17
C LYS A 86 1.59 -25.45 7.54
N THR A 87 1.74 -24.17 7.79
CA THR A 87 0.66 -23.19 7.87
C THR A 87 0.85 -22.18 6.76
N THR A 88 -0.19 -21.94 5.97
CA THR A 88 -0.20 -20.97 4.89
C THR A 88 -1.30 -19.95 5.16
N MET A 89 -0.94 -18.67 5.26
CA MET A 89 -1.87 -17.56 5.26
C MET A 89 -1.86 -16.92 3.87
N LEU A 90 -3.02 -16.77 3.27
CA LEU A 90 -3.17 -16.11 1.97
C LEU A 90 -3.86 -14.77 2.17
N MET A 91 -3.18 -13.70 1.79
CA MET A 91 -3.71 -12.33 1.81
C MET A 91 -4.18 -11.99 0.40
N SER A 92 -5.46 -11.69 0.26
CA SER A 92 -6.02 -11.14 -0.96
C SER A 92 -7.30 -10.38 -0.62
N GLY A 93 -7.25 -9.05 -0.65
CA GLY A 93 -8.42 -8.23 -0.37
C GLY A 93 -8.07 -6.84 0.13
N VAL A 94 -9.02 -6.26 0.84
CA VAL A 94 -8.91 -4.92 1.43
C VAL A 94 -8.93 -4.99 2.94
N THR A 95 -8.22 -4.06 3.56
CA THR A 95 -8.15 -3.97 5.02
C THR A 95 -9.37 -3.30 5.60
N THR A 96 -9.62 -3.55 6.87
CA THR A 96 -10.56 -2.74 7.64
C THR A 96 -10.09 -1.28 7.61
N PRO A 97 -10.99 -0.30 7.40
CA PRO A 97 -10.63 1.11 7.43
C PRO A 97 -9.96 1.47 8.75
N ASN A 98 -8.81 2.14 8.69
CA ASN A 98 -8.12 2.62 9.89
C ASN A 98 -7.48 4.00 9.66
N VAL A 99 -6.94 4.56 10.74
CA VAL A 99 -6.31 5.86 10.73
C VAL A 99 -4.93 5.77 10.07
N VAL A 100 -4.58 6.79 9.29
CA VAL A 100 -3.22 7.08 8.84
C VAL A 100 -2.95 8.55 9.09
N SER A 101 -1.69 8.89 9.34
CA SER A 101 -1.28 10.27 9.55
C SER A 101 0.07 10.59 8.94
N LEU A 102 0.24 11.85 8.55
CA LEU A 102 1.49 12.45 8.11
C LEU A 102 1.71 13.72 8.91
N ARG A 103 2.80 13.78 9.67
CA ARG A 103 3.29 15.01 10.32
C ARG A 103 4.51 15.51 9.56
N ILE A 104 4.59 16.82 9.35
CA ILE A 104 5.78 17.48 8.79
C ILE A 104 6.37 18.35 9.89
N HIS A 105 7.68 18.24 10.10
CA HIS A 105 8.47 18.93 11.10
C HIS A 105 9.30 20.03 10.43
N PRO A 106 8.82 21.30 10.38
CA PRO A 106 9.53 22.38 9.71
C PRO A 106 10.88 22.69 10.34
N GLU A 107 11.01 22.48 11.65
CA GLU A 107 12.22 22.69 12.45
C GLU A 107 13.32 21.66 12.16
N HIS A 108 12.96 20.53 11.53
CA HIS A 108 13.86 19.45 11.16
C HIS A 108 13.99 19.34 9.63
N ASP A 109 14.28 20.45 8.94
CA ASP A 109 14.42 20.50 7.46
C ASP A 109 13.23 19.85 6.71
N HIS A 110 12.01 20.11 7.20
CA HIS A 110 10.77 19.56 6.66
C HIS A 110 10.72 18.02 6.67
N GLN A 111 11.31 17.40 7.70
CA GLN A 111 11.20 15.96 7.88
C GLN A 111 9.76 15.53 8.14
N GLY A 112 9.33 14.45 7.50
CA GLY A 112 8.01 13.88 7.60
C GLY A 112 8.02 12.60 8.42
N VAL A 113 6.95 12.40 9.19
CA VAL A 113 6.62 11.14 9.83
C VAL A 113 5.25 10.70 9.32
N PHE A 114 5.24 9.66 8.48
CA PHE A 114 4.02 8.98 8.08
C PHE A 114 3.83 7.71 8.93
N LYS A 115 2.62 7.38 9.32
CA LYS A 115 2.34 6.12 10.02
C LYS A 115 0.91 5.65 9.83
N THR A 116 0.71 4.36 9.98
CA THR A 116 -0.59 3.81 10.33
C THR A 116 -0.94 4.26 11.76
N GLY A 117 -2.22 4.38 12.09
CA GLY A 117 -2.69 4.94 13.37
C GLY A 117 -2.52 6.46 13.55
N ALA A 118 -3.20 6.97 14.58
CA ALA A 118 -3.00 8.32 15.12
C ALA A 118 -2.36 8.23 16.50
N ASP A 119 -1.78 9.33 16.97
CA ASP A 119 -1.14 9.43 18.29
C ASP A 119 -2.02 8.80 19.40
N GLY A 120 -1.53 7.73 20.02
CA GLY A 120 -2.18 7.06 21.15
C GLY A 120 -3.12 5.90 20.82
N ARG A 121 -3.28 5.49 19.55
CA ARG A 121 -3.94 4.22 19.17
C ARG A 121 -2.95 3.25 18.56
N ASP A 122 -3.10 1.95 18.85
CA ASP A 122 -2.25 0.91 18.26
C ASP A 122 -2.37 0.93 16.72
N PRO A 123 -1.27 1.18 16.00
CA PRO A 123 -1.32 1.57 14.59
C PRO A 123 -1.30 0.37 13.63
N PHE A 124 -2.37 -0.43 13.53
CA PHE A 124 -2.36 -1.59 12.61
C PHE A 124 -3.28 -1.48 11.40
N VAL A 125 -2.74 -1.76 10.22
CA VAL A 125 -3.52 -2.24 9.07
C VAL A 125 -3.96 -3.66 9.38
N ALA A 126 -5.27 -3.94 9.32
CA ALA A 126 -5.83 -5.24 9.67
C ALA A 126 -6.74 -5.80 8.58
N MET A 127 -6.71 -7.10 8.35
CA MET A 127 -7.67 -7.81 7.50
C MET A 127 -7.91 -9.24 8.00
N GLN A 128 -9.05 -9.81 7.67
CA GLN A 128 -9.28 -11.24 7.84
C GLN A 128 -8.61 -12.01 6.69
N VAL A 129 -7.93 -13.11 7.02
CA VAL A 129 -7.18 -13.95 6.07
C VAL A 129 -7.58 -15.42 6.26
N ASP A 130 -7.74 -16.13 5.15
CA ASP A 130 -7.87 -17.58 5.19
C ASP A 130 -6.50 -18.19 5.51
N THR A 131 -6.51 -19.09 6.49
CA THR A 131 -5.32 -19.79 6.98
C THR A 131 -5.53 -21.28 6.83
N VAL A 132 -4.68 -21.90 6.01
CA VAL A 132 -4.67 -23.34 5.76
C VAL A 132 -3.54 -23.99 6.53
N ARG A 133 -3.88 -24.90 7.44
CA ARG A 133 -2.93 -25.69 8.22
C ARG A 133 -2.90 -27.12 7.69
N LYS A 134 -1.72 -27.55 7.24
CA LYS A 134 -1.43 -28.92 6.87
C LYS A 134 -0.85 -29.67 8.06
N ILE A 135 -1.50 -30.76 8.41
CA ILE A 135 -1.23 -31.54 9.61
C ILE A 135 -0.84 -32.95 9.19
N ALA A 136 0.23 -33.47 9.82
CA ALA A 136 0.63 -34.85 9.70
C ALA A 136 0.72 -35.49 11.08
N SER A 137 0.43 -36.79 11.17
CA SER A 137 0.52 -37.56 12.40
C SER A 137 0.93 -38.99 12.05
N ALA A 138 1.64 -39.66 12.96
CA ALA A 138 1.96 -41.08 12.80
C ALA A 138 0.70 -41.98 12.73
N ASN A 139 -0.44 -41.48 13.21
CA ASN A 139 -1.74 -42.17 13.17
C ASN A 139 -2.58 -41.83 11.94
N LEU A 140 -2.08 -40.97 11.04
CA LEU A 140 -2.76 -40.61 9.80
C LEU A 140 -2.04 -41.25 8.61
N ASN A 141 -2.79 -42.00 7.79
CA ASN A 141 -2.26 -42.56 6.53
C ASN A 141 -2.12 -41.50 5.41
N HIS A 142 -2.54 -40.25 5.68
CA HIS A 142 -2.53 -39.11 4.76
C HIS A 142 -2.33 -37.81 5.56
N SER A 143 -2.09 -36.68 4.89
CA SER A 143 -2.10 -35.37 5.55
C SER A 143 -3.51 -34.79 5.57
N GLU A 144 -3.89 -34.17 6.68
CA GLU A 144 -5.15 -33.42 6.81
C GLU A 144 -4.90 -31.93 6.59
N GLU A 145 -5.92 -31.22 6.10
CA GLU A 145 -5.93 -29.76 5.97
C GLU A 145 -7.05 -29.17 6.82
N GLU A 146 -6.72 -28.19 7.64
CA GLU A 146 -7.66 -27.42 8.44
C GLU A 146 -7.68 -25.97 7.98
N HIS A 147 -8.88 -25.45 7.71
CA HIS A 147 -9.11 -24.05 7.38
C HIS A 147 -9.53 -23.27 8.63
N SER A 148 -9.00 -22.07 8.76
CA SER A 148 -9.39 -21.13 9.81
C SER A 148 -9.28 -19.71 9.30
N VAL A 149 -10.19 -18.84 9.75
CA VAL A 149 -10.06 -17.41 9.50
C VAL A 149 -9.25 -16.79 10.64
N LYS A 150 -8.19 -16.07 10.29
CA LYS A 150 -7.36 -15.31 11.25
C LYS A 150 -7.34 -13.85 10.88
N GLU A 151 -6.90 -13.02 11.81
CA GLU A 151 -6.60 -11.62 11.52
C GLU A 151 -5.11 -11.48 11.19
N PHE A 152 -4.81 -10.72 10.15
CA PHE A 152 -3.47 -10.28 9.78
C PHE A 152 -3.33 -8.80 10.10
N ARG A 153 -2.35 -8.44 10.93
CA ARG A 153 -2.03 -7.05 11.27
C ARG A 153 -0.64 -6.64 10.83
N VAL A 154 -0.51 -5.39 10.41
CA VAL A 154 0.77 -4.73 10.06
C VAL A 154 0.78 -3.32 10.61
N ALA A 155 1.77 -2.98 11.41
CA ALA A 155 2.06 -1.63 11.87
C ALA A 155 3.37 -1.13 11.27
N PHE A 156 3.33 0.05 10.65
CA PHE A 156 4.52 0.66 10.07
C PHE A 156 4.55 2.17 10.29
N ALA A 157 5.76 2.65 10.54
CA ALA A 157 6.09 4.05 10.65
C ALA A 157 7.26 4.39 9.73
N MET A 158 7.12 5.53 9.10
CA MET A 158 7.94 6.07 8.03
C MET A 158 8.48 7.39 8.55
N GLY A 159 9.64 7.37 9.23
CA GLY A 159 10.14 8.48 10.02
C GLY A 159 11.33 9.23 9.40
N GLU A 160 11.45 10.51 9.74
CA GLU A 160 12.63 11.36 9.52
C GLU A 160 13.00 11.62 8.04
N TRP A 161 12.03 11.72 7.14
CA TRP A 161 12.29 11.94 5.71
C TRP A 161 12.07 13.36 5.25
N LYS A 162 13.04 13.90 4.51
CA LYS A 162 12.84 15.19 3.86
C LYS A 162 11.66 15.13 2.88
N ILE A 163 10.56 15.78 3.22
CA ILE A 163 9.40 15.90 2.34
C ILE A 163 9.82 16.74 1.12
N PRO A 164 9.53 16.28 -0.13
CA PRO A 164 9.97 16.99 -1.32
C PRO A 164 9.31 18.36 -1.38
N GLU A 165 10.00 19.39 -1.81
CA GLU A 165 9.42 20.75 -1.91
C GLU A 165 8.30 20.86 -2.96
N LYS A 166 8.26 19.91 -3.90
CA LYS A 166 7.30 19.82 -5.00
C LYS A 166 6.54 18.49 -4.95
N PRO A 167 5.34 18.42 -5.56
CA PRO A 167 4.61 17.17 -5.70
C PRO A 167 5.45 16.09 -6.34
N GLY A 168 5.44 14.89 -5.75
CA GLY A 168 6.35 13.83 -6.18
C GLY A 168 6.38 12.62 -5.25
N GLU A 169 7.20 11.66 -5.66
CA GLU A 169 7.43 10.41 -4.95
C GLU A 169 8.49 10.56 -3.86
N LEU A 170 8.18 9.98 -2.71
CA LEU A 170 9.13 9.60 -1.68
C LEU A 170 9.35 8.11 -1.77
N ARG A 171 10.54 7.70 -2.18
CA ARG A 171 10.93 6.29 -2.16
C ARG A 171 11.52 5.97 -0.79
N PHE A 172 11.14 4.83 -0.25
CA PHE A 172 11.63 4.38 1.03
C PHE A 172 12.08 2.92 0.95
N ASP A 173 13.09 2.62 1.73
CA ASP A 173 13.65 1.29 1.92
C ASP A 173 14.11 1.11 3.38
N ALA A 174 14.80 0.00 3.65
CA ALA A 174 15.36 -0.32 4.97
C ALA A 174 16.39 0.71 5.47
N THR A 175 17.04 1.46 4.59
CA THR A 175 18.04 2.50 4.96
C THR A 175 17.42 3.86 5.21
N SER A 176 16.16 4.03 4.81
CA SER A 176 15.51 5.33 4.86
C SER A 176 15.11 5.75 6.28
N GLY A 177 15.12 4.87 7.29
CA GLY A 177 14.46 5.15 8.59
C GLY A 177 13.01 4.66 8.61
N THR A 178 12.61 3.87 7.61
CA THR A 178 11.39 3.07 7.63
C THR A 178 11.50 2.03 8.75
N SER A 179 10.49 1.97 9.61
CA SER A 179 10.37 0.94 10.64
C SER A 179 9.06 0.19 10.49
N LEU A 180 9.17 -1.14 10.43
CA LEU A 180 8.03 -2.01 10.69
C LEU A 180 7.96 -2.21 12.20
N GLU A 181 6.92 -1.65 12.81
CA GLU A 181 6.71 -1.76 14.26
C GLU A 181 6.24 -3.18 14.60
N SER A 182 5.36 -3.75 13.76
CA SER A 182 4.92 -5.14 13.88
C SER A 182 4.34 -5.67 12.57
N ILE A 183 4.48 -6.98 12.37
CA ILE A 183 3.71 -7.74 11.39
C ILE A 183 3.42 -9.09 12.02
N ASP A 184 2.14 -9.50 12.06
CA ASP A 184 1.72 -10.70 12.79
C ASP A 184 2.39 -11.99 12.28
N CYS A 185 2.94 -11.98 11.07
CA CYS A 185 3.68 -13.12 10.54
C CYS A 185 5.16 -13.19 10.98
N CYS A 186 5.76 -12.10 11.47
CA CYS A 186 7.16 -12.12 11.90
C CYS A 186 7.29 -12.79 13.27
N ARG A 187 8.10 -13.85 13.34
CA ARG A 187 8.58 -14.38 14.62
C ARG A 187 9.62 -13.43 15.20
N LEU A 188 9.76 -13.39 16.53
CA LEU A 188 10.81 -12.62 17.22
C LEU A 188 12.23 -12.92 16.72
N THR A 189 12.44 -14.11 16.15
CA THR A 189 13.72 -14.58 15.62
C THR A 189 13.83 -14.44 14.09
N CYS A 190 12.87 -13.80 13.43
CA CYS A 190 12.97 -13.51 12.00
C CYS A 190 14.07 -12.46 11.77
N GLU A 191 14.81 -12.59 10.67
CA GLU A 191 15.57 -11.46 10.15
C GLU A 191 14.61 -10.29 9.91
N ARG A 192 15.11 -9.06 10.08
CA ARG A 192 14.27 -7.88 9.86
C ARG A 192 13.72 -7.93 8.42
N PRO A 193 12.41 -7.75 8.22
CA PRO A 193 11.85 -7.79 6.90
C PRO A 193 12.48 -6.74 6.00
N GLU A 194 12.72 -7.12 4.75
CA GLU A 194 13.05 -6.17 3.70
C GLU A 194 11.79 -5.38 3.38
N ILE A 195 11.92 -4.06 3.45
CA ILE A 195 10.84 -3.13 3.19
C ILE A 195 11.30 -2.21 2.08
N SER A 196 10.47 -2.05 1.07
CA SER A 196 10.65 -1.03 0.06
C SER A 196 9.31 -0.51 -0.41
N GLY A 197 9.27 0.73 -0.85
CA GLY A 197 8.02 1.33 -1.28
C GLY A 197 8.11 2.76 -1.73
N VAL A 198 6.94 3.31 -2.02
CA VAL A 198 6.76 4.67 -2.49
C VAL A 198 5.56 5.29 -1.79
N LEU A 199 5.74 6.51 -1.29
CA LEU A 199 4.67 7.42 -0.89
C LEU A 199 4.70 8.62 -1.82
N ARG A 200 3.68 8.77 -2.66
CA ARG A 200 3.53 9.95 -3.50
C ARG A 200 2.63 10.97 -2.82
N LEU A 201 3.11 12.21 -2.71
CA LEU A 201 2.36 13.33 -2.14
C LEU A 201 2.00 14.33 -3.23
N THR A 202 0.71 14.63 -3.37
CA THR A 202 0.22 15.67 -4.28
C THR A 202 -0.81 16.56 -3.58
N PRO A 203 -0.88 17.86 -3.94
CA PRO A 203 -1.82 18.81 -3.33
C PRO A 203 -3.27 18.59 -3.79
N GLY A 204 -3.47 17.76 -4.81
CA GLY A 204 -4.73 17.51 -5.50
C GLY A 204 -4.94 16.04 -5.81
N ILE A 205 -6.18 15.65 -6.07
CA ILE A 205 -6.51 14.36 -6.70
C ILE A 205 -6.19 14.49 -8.20
N PRO A 206 -5.54 13.49 -8.83
CA PRO A 206 -5.33 13.51 -10.27
C PRO A 206 -6.67 13.58 -11.02
N ALA A 207 -6.70 14.29 -12.14
CA ALA A 207 -7.86 14.30 -13.00
C ALA A 207 -8.05 12.96 -13.70
N PHE A 208 -6.95 12.31 -14.07
CA PHE A 208 -6.92 10.98 -14.68
C PHE A 208 -5.74 10.18 -14.13
N ARG A 209 -5.93 8.86 -13.99
CA ARG A 209 -4.86 7.89 -13.78
C ARG A 209 -4.99 6.80 -14.83
N ILE A 210 -3.99 6.66 -15.67
CA ILE A 210 -3.92 5.70 -16.77
C ILE A 210 -3.03 4.53 -16.31
N VAL A 211 -3.61 3.34 -16.35
CA VAL A 211 -3.00 2.10 -15.90
C VAL A 211 -3.23 1.02 -16.94
N ASP A 212 -2.42 -0.03 -16.91
CA ASP A 212 -2.70 -1.25 -17.65
C ASP A 212 -3.91 -2.01 -17.05
N ASP A 213 -4.36 -3.04 -17.75
CA ASP A 213 -5.46 -3.92 -17.35
C ASP A 213 -5.00 -5.05 -16.42
N SER A 214 -3.76 -5.00 -15.92
CA SER A 214 -3.27 -5.98 -14.97
C SER A 214 -4.01 -5.86 -13.63
N VAL A 215 -3.97 -6.94 -12.85
CA VAL A 215 -4.51 -6.93 -11.48
C VAL A 215 -3.81 -5.87 -10.62
N GLU A 216 -2.51 -5.67 -10.88
CA GLU A 216 -1.66 -4.69 -10.21
C GLU A 216 -1.92 -3.24 -10.66
N GLN A 217 -2.63 -3.05 -11.79
CA GLN A 217 -2.93 -1.75 -12.39
C GLN A 217 -1.66 -0.89 -12.50
N ASN A 218 -0.66 -1.40 -13.23
CA ASN A 218 0.62 -0.72 -13.37
C ASN A 218 0.43 0.60 -14.12
N PRO A 219 1.06 1.69 -13.66
CA PRO A 219 0.92 2.98 -14.31
C PRO A 219 1.50 2.97 -15.72
N LEU A 220 0.83 3.64 -16.66
CA LEU A 220 1.33 3.87 -18.02
C LEU A 220 1.86 5.30 -18.13
N PRO A 221 3.19 5.51 -18.04
CA PRO A 221 3.78 6.84 -18.07
C PRO A 221 3.94 7.39 -19.48
N ASN A 222 4.06 8.71 -19.60
CA ASN A 222 4.32 9.44 -20.84
C ASN A 222 3.30 9.19 -21.97
N CYS A 223 2.13 8.63 -21.64
CA CYS A 223 0.99 8.57 -22.54
C CYS A 223 0.41 9.97 -22.75
N ARG A 224 0.09 10.30 -24.00
CA ARG A 224 -0.66 11.50 -24.35
C ARG A 224 -2.16 11.21 -24.23
N ILE A 225 -2.88 12.03 -23.47
CA ILE A 225 -4.33 11.94 -23.34
C ILE A 225 -4.99 13.15 -23.99
N ARG A 226 -6.12 12.92 -24.65
CA ARG A 226 -6.99 13.98 -25.17
C ARG A 226 -8.21 14.09 -24.27
N VAL A 227 -8.48 15.29 -23.79
CA VAL A 227 -9.52 15.57 -22.79
C VAL A 227 -10.40 16.70 -23.28
N ARG A 228 -11.72 16.58 -23.10
CA ARG A 228 -12.66 17.68 -23.27
C ARG A 228 -12.91 18.36 -21.93
N GLY A 229 -12.62 19.66 -21.84
CA GLY A 229 -12.88 20.48 -20.67
C GLY A 229 -14.35 20.89 -20.53
N PRO A 230 -14.71 21.55 -19.42
CA PRO A 230 -16.07 22.01 -19.14
C PRO A 230 -16.58 23.06 -20.14
N ASP A 231 -15.67 23.78 -20.80
CA ASP A 231 -15.96 24.74 -21.87
C ASP A 231 -16.18 24.08 -23.25
N GLY A 232 -16.15 22.75 -23.30
CA GLY A 232 -16.27 21.97 -24.53
C GLY A 232 -15.00 21.94 -25.39
N ARG A 233 -13.92 22.62 -24.97
CA ARG A 233 -12.66 22.62 -25.71
C ARG A 233 -11.86 21.36 -25.43
N GLU A 234 -11.15 20.91 -26.45
CA GLU A 234 -10.28 19.74 -26.35
C GLU A 234 -8.84 20.18 -26.10
N GLN A 235 -8.19 19.49 -25.17
CA GLN A 235 -6.83 19.77 -24.73
C GLN A 235 -6.08 18.44 -24.64
N GLU A 236 -4.76 18.49 -24.86
CA GLU A 236 -3.89 17.33 -24.71
C GLU A 236 -3.00 17.49 -23.49
N PHE A 237 -2.84 16.40 -22.75
CA PHE A 237 -1.97 16.33 -21.58
C PHE A 237 -1.09 15.09 -21.69
N GLU A 238 0.04 15.11 -21.01
CA GLU A 238 0.91 13.95 -20.88
C GLU A 238 0.82 13.40 -19.46
N THR A 239 0.72 12.09 -19.34
CA THR A 239 0.78 11.39 -18.05
C THR A 239 2.20 11.43 -17.49
N ASP A 240 2.31 11.63 -16.17
CA ASP A 240 3.60 11.56 -15.49
C ASP A 240 4.09 10.12 -15.28
N ALA A 241 5.19 9.95 -14.55
CA ALA A 241 5.80 8.65 -14.26
C ALA A 241 4.86 7.62 -13.57
N GLN A 242 3.74 8.06 -12.98
CA GLN A 242 2.72 7.19 -12.36
C GLN A 242 1.42 7.14 -13.16
N GLY A 243 1.46 7.51 -14.44
CA GLY A 243 0.29 7.48 -15.30
C GLY A 243 -0.75 8.55 -14.94
N GLU A 244 -0.38 9.58 -14.16
CA GLU A 244 -1.33 10.57 -13.67
C GLU A 244 -1.31 11.86 -14.48
N VAL A 245 -2.48 12.49 -14.59
CA VAL A 245 -2.61 13.85 -15.12
C VAL A 245 -3.30 14.74 -14.10
N PHE A 246 -2.68 15.85 -13.78
CA PHE A 246 -3.24 16.89 -12.92
C PHE A 246 -3.73 18.06 -13.77
N ILE A 247 -5.01 18.37 -13.67
CA ILE A 247 -5.63 19.53 -14.30
C ILE A 247 -6.11 20.43 -13.17
N SER A 248 -5.69 21.70 -13.17
CA SER A 248 -6.15 22.69 -12.19
C SER A 248 -7.66 22.84 -12.29
N ARG A 249 -8.36 22.62 -11.18
CA ARG A 249 -9.82 22.76 -11.10
C ARG A 249 -10.21 23.97 -10.27
N THR A 250 -11.25 24.70 -10.68
CA THR A 250 -11.80 25.83 -9.90
C THR A 250 -13.08 25.49 -9.13
N GLY A 251 -13.60 24.26 -9.29
CA GLY A 251 -14.81 23.77 -8.64
C GLY A 251 -15.19 22.38 -9.15
N ASP A 252 -16.50 22.16 -9.36
CA ASP A 252 -17.07 20.89 -9.84
C ASP A 252 -16.94 20.70 -11.37
N GLU A 253 -15.80 21.10 -11.92
CA GLU A 253 -15.54 21.03 -13.36
C GLU A 253 -15.40 19.57 -13.81
N VAL A 254 -16.17 19.21 -14.83
CA VAL A 254 -16.14 17.88 -15.44
C VAL A 254 -15.21 17.90 -16.64
N TYR A 255 -14.27 16.95 -16.63
CA TYR A 255 -13.35 16.68 -17.74
C TYR A 255 -13.63 15.29 -18.29
N THR A 256 -13.83 15.20 -19.60
CA THR A 256 -14.13 13.92 -20.28
C THR A 256 -12.91 13.43 -21.02
N LEU A 257 -12.44 12.21 -20.70
CA LEU A 257 -11.39 11.55 -21.45
C LEU A 257 -11.91 11.14 -22.83
N LEU A 258 -11.25 11.61 -23.90
CA LEU A 258 -11.59 11.32 -25.29
C LEU A 258 -10.70 10.24 -25.90
N GLY A 259 -9.46 10.11 -25.43
CA GLY A 259 -8.52 9.11 -25.94
C GLY A 259 -7.18 9.12 -25.23
N VAL A 260 -6.44 8.02 -25.38
CA VAL A 260 -5.09 7.79 -24.84
C VAL A 260 -4.21 7.24 -25.96
N VAL A 261 -3.01 7.81 -26.11
CA VAL A 261 -2.01 7.45 -27.12
C VAL A 261 -0.68 7.18 -26.43
N GLN A 262 -0.03 6.07 -26.77
CA GLN A 262 1.31 5.70 -26.30
C GLN A 262 2.18 5.35 -27.50
N ASP A 263 3.40 5.90 -27.56
CA ASP A 263 4.34 5.68 -28.68
C ASP A 263 3.72 5.89 -30.06
N GLU A 264 2.92 6.96 -30.20
CA GLU A 264 2.19 7.33 -31.44
C GLU A 264 1.16 6.29 -31.92
N LEU A 265 0.86 5.29 -31.09
CA LEU A 265 -0.22 4.32 -31.31
C LEU A 265 -1.37 4.59 -30.33
N PRO A 266 -2.63 4.64 -30.81
CA PRO A 266 -3.77 4.60 -29.91
C PRO A 266 -3.66 3.38 -29.01
N LEU A 267 -3.90 3.54 -27.71
CA LEU A 267 -4.18 2.41 -26.81
C LEU A 267 -5.59 1.87 -27.13
N ALA A 268 -5.77 1.41 -28.36
CA ALA A 268 -6.99 0.77 -28.85
C ALA A 268 -6.98 -0.68 -28.37
N GLY A 269 -7.41 -0.88 -27.13
CA GLY A 269 -7.42 -2.21 -26.51
C GLY A 269 -8.36 -2.37 -25.33
N ALA A 270 -9.12 -1.35 -24.93
CA ALA A 270 -10.21 -1.53 -23.99
C ALA A 270 -11.37 -2.23 -24.71
N LEU A 271 -11.30 -3.56 -24.84
CA LEU A 271 -12.52 -4.36 -24.87
C LEU A 271 -13.37 -3.91 -23.67
N LEU A 272 -14.68 -3.85 -23.87
CA LEU A 272 -15.64 -3.52 -22.82
C LEU A 272 -15.64 -4.63 -21.74
N GLY A 273 -14.61 -4.65 -20.90
CA GLY A 273 -14.53 -5.38 -19.64
C GLY A 273 -14.89 -4.44 -18.50
N GLU A 274 -15.35 -4.97 -17.38
CA GLU A 274 -15.80 -4.19 -16.22
C GLU A 274 -14.73 -3.22 -15.73
N TRP A 275 -14.73 -1.98 -16.26
CA TRP A 275 -13.86 -0.93 -15.74
C TRP A 275 -14.32 -0.64 -14.32
N ALA A 276 -13.42 -0.87 -13.37
CA ALA A 276 -13.59 -0.30 -12.05
C ALA A 276 -13.18 1.17 -12.14
N VAL A 277 -14.17 2.07 -12.12
CA VAL A 277 -13.93 3.40 -11.58
C VAL A 277 -13.58 3.16 -10.12
N GLU A 278 -12.33 3.39 -9.73
CA GLU A 278 -12.01 3.48 -8.31
C GLU A 278 -12.84 4.65 -7.79
N SER A 279 -13.92 4.33 -7.05
CA SER A 279 -14.70 5.33 -6.34
C SER A 279 -13.75 5.90 -5.30
N MET A 280 -13.15 7.03 -5.67
CA MET A 280 -12.53 7.90 -4.72
C MET A 280 -13.64 8.27 -3.73
N PRO A 281 -13.47 8.01 -2.42
CA PRO A 281 -14.54 8.21 -1.46
C PRO A 281 -15.10 9.62 -1.65
N ASP A 282 -16.40 9.67 -1.93
CA ASP A 282 -17.12 10.92 -2.11
C ASP A 282 -16.81 11.84 -0.92
N LEU A 283 -16.55 13.09 -1.27
CA LEU A 283 -16.48 14.19 -0.34
C LEU A 283 -17.81 14.24 0.45
N PRO A 284 -17.81 14.24 1.79
CA PRO A 284 -18.87 14.93 2.51
C PRO A 284 -18.76 16.44 2.26
#